data_AF-A0A386PMZ0-F1
#
_entry.id   AF-A0A386PMZ0-F1
#
_cell.length_a   1.000
_cell.length_b   1.000
_cell.length_c   1.000
_cell.angle_alpha   90.00
_cell.angle_beta   90.00
_cell.angle_gamma   90.00
#
_symmetry.space_group_name_H-M   'P 1'
#
loop_
_entity.id
_entity.type
_entity.pdbx_description
1 polymer ?
#
loop_
_entity_poly.entity_id
_entity_poly.type
_entity_poly.pdbx_seq_one_letter_code
_entity_poly.pdbx_strand_id
1 'polypeptide(L)'
;MRYIKIIGILAVALLVNCKLYEELEEAMAETKLAEDSASEVAKSVAEEISKLTGLGLEEVKALTEEDLKRIAGDAEKDSGESRGKVSGEFDNGRRNSVDLKKAPGLVNLVKDSARKVEEAFKTLVNAGYGGEGVASVVGSNIEEACKLLSLLDKLTQIAVGDGGNKKADMSKVLEEFDKTNPGIDACGYMNSNKHSSQDRESKKCIKDLMKRVENLLYGGVENELRNDLSKPSSTKFNDPLVSLIKATSALSGAAGMISAVFS
;
A
#
# COMPACT_ATOMS: atom_id res chain seq x y z
N MET A 1 31.76 31.19 -53.48
CA MET A 1 30.83 31.47 -52.35
C MET A 1 29.70 30.45 -52.15
N ARG A 2 29.22 29.72 -53.18
CA ARG A 2 28.12 28.74 -53.02
C ARG A 2 28.50 27.46 -52.24
N TYR A 3 29.73 26.96 -52.39
CA TYR A 3 30.22 25.75 -51.71
C TYR A 3 30.38 25.90 -50.19
N ILE A 4 30.78 27.09 -49.70
CA ILE A 4 30.95 27.35 -48.27
C ILE A 4 29.60 27.29 -47.53
N LYS A 5 28.50 27.70 -48.18
CA LYS A 5 27.15 27.63 -47.60
C LYS A 5 26.62 26.19 -47.50
N ILE A 6 26.97 25.31 -48.43
CA ILE A 6 26.53 23.91 -48.43
C ILE A 6 27.27 23.11 -47.35
N ILE A 7 28.58 23.34 -47.19
CA ILE A 7 29.39 22.69 -46.14
C ILE A 7 28.91 23.11 -44.74
N GLY A 8 28.54 24.40 -44.56
CA GLY A 8 27.98 24.89 -43.30
C GLY A 8 26.65 24.23 -42.92
N ILE A 9 25.75 24.02 -43.89
CA ILE A 9 24.45 23.36 -43.65
C ILE A 9 24.66 21.87 -43.30
N LEU A 10 25.58 21.18 -43.97
CA LEU A 10 25.92 19.79 -43.68
C LEU A 10 26.56 19.60 -42.29
N ALA A 11 27.44 20.53 -41.89
CA ALA A 11 28.05 20.51 -40.56
C ALA A 11 27.02 20.76 -39.44
N VAL A 12 26.07 21.69 -39.65
CA VAL A 12 24.98 21.93 -38.68
C VAL A 12 24.02 20.74 -38.62
N ALA A 13 23.69 20.11 -39.76
CA ALA A 13 22.85 18.91 -39.77
C ALA A 13 23.51 17.71 -39.08
N LEU A 14 24.82 17.53 -39.24
CA LEU A 14 25.59 16.50 -38.52
C LEU A 14 25.65 16.77 -37.02
N LEU A 15 25.88 18.02 -36.61
CA LEU A 15 25.90 18.40 -35.19
C LEU A 15 24.53 18.24 -34.51
N VAL A 16 23.43 18.57 -35.21
CA VAL A 16 22.06 18.37 -34.71
C VAL A 16 21.74 16.87 -34.60
N ASN A 17 22.16 16.05 -35.56
CA ASN A 17 22.00 14.59 -35.47
C ASN A 17 22.85 13.95 -34.36
N CYS A 18 24.05 14.46 -34.10
CA CYS A 18 24.87 13.97 -32.97
C CYS A 18 24.24 14.33 -31.62
N LYS A 19 23.70 15.55 -31.48
CA LYS A 19 23.07 15.99 -30.23
C LYS A 19 21.76 15.25 -29.93
N LEU A 20 20.98 14.96 -30.97
CA LEU A 20 19.80 14.09 -30.89
C LEU A 20 20.17 12.63 -30.54
N TYR A 21 21.37 12.18 -30.90
CA TYR A 21 21.84 10.82 -30.59
C TYR A 21 22.28 10.70 -29.12
N GLU A 22 22.94 11.72 -28.58
CA GLU A 22 23.30 11.79 -27.15
C GLU A 22 22.05 11.87 -26.26
N GLU A 23 21.06 12.69 -26.62
CA GLU A 23 19.78 12.78 -25.89
C GLU A 23 18.96 11.48 -25.98
N LEU A 24 19.07 10.74 -27.10
CA LEU A 24 18.44 9.43 -27.27
C LEU A 24 19.17 8.34 -26.46
N GLU A 25 20.51 8.36 -26.39
CA GLU A 25 21.28 7.45 -25.53
C GLU A 25 21.00 7.70 -24.05
N GLU A 26 20.86 8.96 -23.63
CA GLU A 26 20.53 9.31 -22.25
C GLU A 26 19.10 8.86 -21.91
N ALA A 27 18.11 9.09 -22.79
CA ALA A 27 16.75 8.58 -22.62
C ALA A 27 16.67 7.04 -22.65
N MET A 28 17.50 6.38 -23.48
CA MET A 28 17.62 4.91 -23.50
C MET A 28 18.30 4.39 -22.24
N ALA A 29 19.28 5.11 -21.68
CA ALA A 29 19.94 4.75 -20.44
C ALA A 29 18.99 4.92 -19.24
N GLU A 30 18.19 5.99 -19.21
CA GLU A 30 17.16 6.21 -18.18
C GLU A 30 16.03 5.17 -18.26
N THR A 31 15.56 4.83 -19.47
CA THR A 31 14.56 3.77 -19.63
C THR A 31 15.11 2.39 -19.25
N LYS A 32 16.38 2.11 -19.57
CA LYS A 32 17.04 0.87 -19.15
C LYS A 32 17.24 0.80 -17.64
N LEU A 33 17.60 1.92 -16.99
CA LEU A 33 17.65 2.02 -15.52
C LEU A 33 16.28 1.80 -14.88
N ALA A 34 15.21 2.34 -15.48
CA ALA A 34 13.84 2.11 -15.02
C ALA A 34 13.41 0.64 -15.23
N GLU A 35 13.80 0.01 -16.33
CA GLU A 35 13.54 -1.41 -16.62
C GLU A 35 14.32 -2.33 -15.67
N ASP A 36 15.60 -2.05 -15.42
CA ASP A 36 16.44 -2.78 -14.47
C ASP A 36 15.92 -2.63 -13.04
N SER A 37 15.48 -1.43 -12.64
CA SER A 37 14.82 -1.17 -11.36
C SER A 37 13.50 -1.94 -11.23
N ALA A 38 12.64 -1.92 -12.26
CA ALA A 38 11.41 -2.69 -12.27
C ALA A 38 11.68 -4.21 -12.21
N SER A 39 12.74 -4.67 -12.86
CA SER A 39 13.20 -6.06 -12.86
C SER A 39 13.72 -6.49 -11.48
N GLU A 40 14.45 -5.64 -10.77
CA GLU A 40 14.87 -5.90 -9.39
C GLU A 40 13.68 -5.94 -8.42
N VAL A 41 12.71 -5.02 -8.56
CA VAL A 41 11.48 -5.04 -7.76
C VAL A 41 10.67 -6.30 -8.04
N ALA A 42 10.55 -6.70 -9.31
CA ALA A 42 9.88 -7.93 -9.71
C ALA A 42 10.58 -9.18 -9.13
N LYS A 43 11.91 -9.21 -9.10
CA LYS A 43 12.69 -10.28 -8.45
C LYS A 43 12.46 -10.32 -6.95
N SER A 44 12.49 -9.16 -6.27
CA SER A 44 12.23 -9.07 -4.83
C SER A 44 10.84 -9.59 -4.47
N VAL A 45 9.82 -9.19 -5.23
CA VAL A 45 8.44 -9.64 -5.03
C VAL A 45 8.30 -11.14 -5.32
N ALA A 46 8.95 -11.63 -6.36
CA ALA A 46 8.95 -13.05 -6.68
C ALA A 46 9.69 -13.90 -5.65
N GLU A 47 10.77 -13.40 -5.04
CA GLU A 47 11.46 -14.07 -3.93
C GLU A 47 10.60 -14.13 -2.66
N GLU A 48 9.83 -13.08 -2.36
CA GLU A 48 8.87 -13.10 -1.25
C GLU A 48 7.73 -14.07 -1.50
N ILE A 49 7.15 -14.07 -2.70
CA ILE A 49 6.13 -15.05 -3.11
C ILE A 49 6.73 -16.47 -3.06
N SER A 50 7.97 -16.66 -3.50
CA SER A 50 8.67 -17.94 -3.43
C SER A 50 8.86 -18.44 -1.99
N LYS A 51 9.20 -17.56 -1.05
CA LYS A 51 9.32 -17.92 0.37
C LYS A 51 7.98 -18.34 0.99
N LEU A 52 6.88 -17.74 0.55
CA LEU A 52 5.53 -18.04 1.04
C LEU A 52 4.90 -19.28 0.40
N THR A 53 5.21 -19.53 -0.87
CA THR A 53 4.59 -20.59 -1.68
C THR A 53 5.48 -21.82 -1.84
N GLY A 54 6.79 -21.68 -1.63
CA GLY A 54 7.80 -22.70 -1.92
C GLY A 54 8.15 -22.83 -3.41
N LEU A 55 7.69 -21.92 -4.27
CA LEU A 55 7.73 -22.04 -5.74
C LEU A 55 8.69 -21.03 -6.40
N GLY A 56 9.32 -21.40 -7.53
CA GLY A 56 10.20 -20.52 -8.31
C GLY A 56 9.47 -19.48 -9.16
N LEU A 57 10.21 -18.51 -9.70
CA LEU A 57 9.68 -17.35 -10.46
C LEU A 57 8.93 -17.76 -11.76
N GLU A 58 9.34 -18.86 -12.41
CA GLU A 58 8.62 -19.46 -13.55
C GLU A 58 7.35 -20.19 -13.12
N GLU A 59 7.31 -20.74 -11.90
CA GLU A 59 6.14 -21.44 -11.33
C GLU A 59 5.07 -20.45 -10.86
N VAL A 60 5.45 -19.23 -10.45
CA VAL A 60 4.49 -18.14 -10.12
C VAL A 60 3.68 -17.70 -11.34
N LYS A 61 4.25 -17.73 -12.55
CA LYS A 61 3.50 -17.52 -13.81
C LYS A 61 2.63 -18.71 -14.22
N ALA A 62 2.84 -19.87 -13.62
CA ALA A 62 2.13 -21.12 -13.90
C ALA A 62 1.12 -21.50 -12.80
N LEU A 63 0.79 -20.58 -11.87
CA LEU A 63 -0.18 -20.83 -10.80
C LEU A 63 -1.53 -21.26 -11.37
N THR A 64 -2.10 -22.30 -10.76
CA THR A 64 -3.42 -22.80 -11.11
C THR A 64 -4.52 -21.90 -10.55
N GLU A 65 -5.76 -22.06 -11.04
CA GLU A 65 -6.92 -21.35 -10.45
C GLU A 65 -7.11 -21.74 -8.98
N GLU A 66 -6.85 -23.01 -8.63
CA GLU A 66 -6.88 -23.51 -7.26
C GLU A 66 -5.81 -22.84 -6.37
N ASP A 67 -4.60 -22.61 -6.87
CA ASP A 67 -3.56 -21.91 -6.12
C ASP A 67 -3.94 -20.46 -5.82
N LEU A 68 -4.44 -19.74 -6.83
CA LEU A 68 -4.90 -18.36 -6.67
C LEU A 68 -6.06 -18.27 -5.68
N LYS A 69 -6.99 -19.22 -5.75
CA LYS A 69 -8.12 -19.33 -4.81
C LYS A 69 -7.65 -19.61 -3.40
N ARG A 70 -6.69 -20.51 -3.22
CA ARG A 70 -6.11 -20.82 -1.91
C ARG A 70 -5.43 -19.60 -1.30
N ILE A 71 -4.56 -18.93 -2.05
CA ILE A 71 -3.82 -17.74 -1.57
C ILE A 71 -4.78 -16.62 -1.16
N ALA A 72 -5.77 -16.30 -2.01
CA ALA A 72 -6.78 -15.30 -1.68
C ALA A 72 -7.67 -15.74 -0.50
N GLY A 73 -8.00 -17.02 -0.40
CA GLY A 73 -8.76 -17.60 0.70
C GLY A 73 -8.01 -17.58 2.04
N ASP A 74 -6.70 -17.80 2.03
CA ASP A 74 -5.85 -17.70 3.22
C ASP A 74 -5.81 -16.23 3.71
N ALA A 75 -5.75 -15.26 2.80
CA ALA A 75 -5.85 -13.83 3.12
C ALA A 75 -7.24 -13.43 3.67
N GLU A 76 -8.33 -13.98 3.09
CA GLU A 76 -9.70 -13.81 3.59
C GLU A 76 -9.84 -14.34 5.02
N LYS A 77 -9.37 -15.57 5.26
CA LYS A 77 -9.42 -16.22 6.57
C LYS A 77 -8.65 -15.42 7.60
N ASP A 78 -7.41 -15.04 7.30
CA ASP A 78 -6.56 -14.28 8.22
C ASP A 78 -7.17 -12.92 8.56
N SER A 79 -7.70 -12.20 7.56
CA SER A 79 -8.39 -10.93 7.76
C SER A 79 -9.66 -11.08 8.60
N GLY A 80 -10.41 -12.18 8.41
CA GLY A 80 -11.56 -12.52 9.22
C GLY A 80 -11.21 -12.82 10.68
N GLU A 81 -10.12 -13.57 10.91
CA GLU A 81 -9.59 -13.84 12.26
C GLU A 81 -9.08 -12.57 12.93
N SER A 82 -8.38 -11.71 12.20
CA SER A 82 -7.90 -10.41 12.66
C SER A 82 -9.06 -9.51 13.09
N ARG A 83 -10.09 -9.37 12.24
CA ARG A 83 -11.32 -8.67 12.59
C ARG A 83 -12.02 -9.30 13.80
N GLY A 84 -12.09 -10.62 13.88
CA GLY A 84 -12.71 -11.32 15.01
C GLY A 84 -12.00 -11.02 16.34
N LYS A 85 -10.67 -11.01 16.35
CA LYS A 85 -9.86 -10.61 17.51
C LYS A 85 -10.07 -9.15 17.88
N VAL A 86 -10.13 -8.24 16.90
CA VAL A 86 -10.47 -6.83 17.14
C VAL A 86 -11.86 -6.72 17.76
N SER A 87 -12.89 -7.29 17.14
CA SER A 87 -14.28 -7.25 17.64
C SER A 87 -14.42 -7.80 19.05
N GLY A 88 -13.73 -8.90 19.38
CA GLY A 88 -13.75 -9.50 20.71
C GLY A 88 -13.32 -8.54 21.83
N GLU A 89 -12.52 -7.52 21.53
CA GLU A 89 -12.17 -6.47 22.48
C GLU A 89 -13.30 -5.44 22.69
N PHE A 90 -14.20 -5.25 21.72
CA PHE A 90 -15.33 -4.33 21.79
C PHE A 90 -16.64 -4.99 22.26
N ASP A 91 -16.77 -6.31 22.15
CA ASP A 91 -18.00 -7.06 22.43
C ASP A 91 -18.31 -7.21 23.94
N ASN A 92 -17.41 -6.81 24.84
CA ASN A 92 -17.64 -6.78 26.30
C ASN A 92 -18.48 -5.57 26.80
N GLY A 93 -19.34 -5.00 25.95
CA GLY A 93 -20.49 -4.20 26.38
C GLY A 93 -20.31 -2.67 26.46
N ARG A 94 -19.16 -2.12 26.07
CA ARG A 94 -19.03 -0.67 25.82
C ARG A 94 -18.11 -0.43 24.62
N ARG A 95 -18.70 0.05 23.51
CA ARG A 95 -17.96 0.53 22.32
C ARG A 95 -16.87 1.57 22.62
N ASN A 96 -16.85 2.14 23.83
CA ASN A 96 -15.92 3.18 24.29
C ASN A 96 -14.98 2.74 25.43
N SER A 97 -14.85 1.43 25.74
CA SER A 97 -14.03 0.97 26.88
C SER A 97 -12.86 0.06 26.54
N VAL A 98 -12.50 -0.06 25.26
CA VAL A 98 -11.25 -0.76 24.91
C VAL A 98 -10.10 0.03 25.51
N ASP A 99 -9.28 -0.65 26.30
CA ASP A 99 -8.09 -0.05 26.89
C ASP A 99 -7.17 0.43 25.76
N LEU A 100 -6.85 1.73 25.77
CA LEU A 100 -5.95 2.34 24.80
C LEU A 100 -4.62 1.58 24.71
N LYS A 101 -4.15 0.98 25.82
CA LYS A 101 -2.93 0.16 25.87
C LYS A 101 -2.98 -1.06 24.95
N LYS A 102 -4.16 -1.54 24.56
CA LYS A 102 -4.32 -2.65 23.61
C LYS A 102 -4.18 -2.22 22.15
N ALA A 103 -4.31 -0.93 21.84
CA ALA A 103 -4.35 -0.43 20.48
C ALA A 103 -3.13 -0.83 19.62
N PRO A 104 -1.87 -0.83 20.11
CA PRO A 104 -0.73 -1.29 19.30
C PRO A 104 -0.87 -2.75 18.84
N GLY A 105 -1.34 -3.63 19.73
CA GLY A 105 -1.57 -5.03 19.39
C GLY A 105 -2.65 -5.20 18.32
N LEU A 106 -3.73 -4.41 18.42
CA LEU A 106 -4.81 -4.42 17.43
C LEU A 106 -4.36 -3.89 16.07
N VAL A 107 -3.59 -2.78 16.05
CA VAL A 107 -3.02 -2.25 14.81
C VAL A 107 -2.06 -3.26 14.18
N ASN A 108 -1.23 -3.93 14.98
CA ASN A 108 -0.31 -4.94 14.47
C ASN A 108 -1.05 -6.13 13.82
N LEU A 109 -2.16 -6.60 14.41
CA LEU A 109 -3.01 -7.63 13.80
C LEU A 109 -3.54 -7.21 12.43
N VAL A 110 -4.03 -5.97 12.30
CA VAL A 110 -4.55 -5.47 11.01
C VAL A 110 -3.41 -5.28 10.01
N LYS A 111 -2.25 -4.77 10.45
CA LYS A 111 -1.05 -4.59 9.62
C LYS A 111 -0.57 -5.91 9.02
N ASP A 112 -0.43 -6.95 9.84
CA ASP A 112 0.08 -8.25 9.39
C ASP A 112 -0.90 -8.91 8.41
N SER A 113 -2.20 -8.79 8.64
CA SER A 113 -3.23 -9.27 7.70
C SER A 113 -3.27 -8.47 6.40
N ALA A 114 -3.08 -7.14 6.45
CA ALA A 114 -3.04 -6.29 5.27
C ALA A 114 -1.88 -6.65 4.32
N ARG A 115 -0.72 -7.05 4.86
CA ARG A 115 0.40 -7.55 4.05
C ARG A 115 0.07 -8.82 3.30
N LYS A 116 -0.67 -9.75 3.92
CA LYS A 116 -1.14 -10.97 3.23
C LYS A 116 -2.11 -10.65 2.10
N VAL A 117 -2.97 -9.64 2.28
CA VAL A 117 -3.85 -9.13 1.22
C VAL A 117 -3.03 -8.51 0.08
N GLU A 118 -1.99 -7.73 0.39
CA GLU A 118 -1.07 -7.16 -0.58
C GLU A 118 -0.36 -8.24 -1.40
N GLU A 119 0.19 -9.26 -0.74
CA GLU A 119 0.87 -10.40 -1.37
C GLU A 119 -0.08 -11.20 -2.26
N ALA A 120 -1.29 -11.49 -1.76
CA ALA A 120 -2.31 -12.19 -2.53
C ALA A 120 -2.68 -11.39 -3.78
N PHE A 121 -2.91 -10.08 -3.63
CA PHE A 121 -3.25 -9.21 -4.76
C PHE A 121 -2.12 -9.13 -5.79
N LYS A 122 -0.85 -8.94 -5.36
CA LYS A 122 0.33 -8.97 -6.24
C LYS A 122 0.44 -10.30 -6.99
N THR A 123 0.13 -11.42 -6.33
CA THR A 123 0.13 -12.74 -6.94
C THR A 123 -0.91 -12.84 -8.06
N LEU A 124 -2.12 -12.32 -7.84
CA LEU A 124 -3.16 -12.27 -8.87
C LEU A 124 -2.68 -11.44 -10.07
N VAL A 125 -2.11 -10.25 -9.84
CA VAL A 125 -1.57 -9.38 -10.89
C VAL A 125 -0.49 -10.10 -11.70
N ASN A 126 0.44 -10.79 -11.02
CA ASN A 126 1.49 -11.58 -11.66
C ASN A 126 0.95 -12.76 -12.48
N ALA A 127 -0.19 -13.33 -12.09
CA ALA A 127 -0.91 -14.37 -12.83
C ALA A 127 -1.78 -13.81 -13.99
N GLY A 128 -1.67 -12.51 -14.26
CA GLY A 128 -2.34 -11.81 -15.35
C GLY A 128 -3.67 -11.19 -14.97
N TYR A 129 -3.94 -10.94 -13.68
CA TYR A 129 -5.12 -10.18 -13.27
C TYR A 129 -4.91 -8.69 -13.56
N GLY A 130 -5.84 -8.14 -14.35
CA GLY A 130 -5.92 -6.72 -14.65
C GLY A 130 -4.95 -6.26 -15.75
N GLY A 131 -5.51 -5.62 -16.78
CA GLY A 131 -4.77 -4.66 -17.61
C GLY A 131 -4.73 -3.29 -16.93
N GLU A 132 -4.03 -2.33 -17.54
CA GLU A 132 -3.88 -0.95 -17.03
C GLU A 132 -5.22 -0.35 -16.56
N GLY A 133 -5.26 0.16 -15.32
CA GLY A 133 -6.44 0.76 -14.71
C GLY A 133 -6.75 0.21 -13.31
N VAL A 134 -7.60 -0.81 -13.21
CA VAL A 134 -8.11 -1.31 -11.91
C VAL A 134 -6.99 -1.90 -11.06
N ALA A 135 -6.11 -2.72 -11.65
CA ALA A 135 -5.01 -3.33 -10.90
C ALA A 135 -4.06 -2.30 -10.28
N SER A 136 -3.81 -1.19 -11.01
CA SER A 136 -2.98 -0.09 -10.54
C SER A 136 -3.65 0.69 -9.40
N VAL A 137 -4.94 1.03 -9.54
CA VAL A 137 -5.69 1.74 -8.49
C VAL A 137 -5.78 0.91 -7.22
N VAL A 138 -6.19 -0.35 -7.33
CA VAL A 138 -6.31 -1.26 -6.19
C VAL A 138 -4.95 -1.50 -5.54
N GLY A 139 -3.91 -1.76 -6.34
CA GLY A 139 -2.55 -1.95 -5.85
C GLY A 139 -2.04 -0.74 -5.07
N SER A 140 -2.21 0.46 -5.62
CA SER A 140 -1.83 1.71 -4.95
C SER A 140 -2.56 1.92 -3.62
N ASN A 141 -3.87 1.63 -3.57
CA ASN A 141 -4.66 1.76 -2.35
C ASN A 141 -4.24 0.76 -1.26
N ILE A 142 -3.93 -0.49 -1.63
CA ILE A 142 -3.41 -1.50 -0.70
C ILE A 142 -2.04 -1.10 -0.18
N GLU A 143 -1.14 -0.65 -1.07
CA GLU A 143 0.21 -0.22 -0.70
C GLU A 143 0.17 0.96 0.27
N GLU A 144 -0.66 1.98 -0.03
CA GLU A 144 -0.86 3.13 0.85
C GLU A 144 -1.42 2.69 2.21
N ALA A 145 -2.42 1.82 2.23
CA ALA A 145 -2.98 1.29 3.48
C ALA A 145 -1.90 0.57 4.33
N CYS A 146 -1.03 -0.23 3.71
CA CYS A 146 0.07 -0.92 4.40
C CYS A 146 1.13 0.05 4.96
N LYS A 147 1.46 1.11 4.22
CA LYS A 147 2.34 2.19 4.69
C LYS A 147 1.75 2.89 5.91
N LEU A 148 0.47 3.27 5.84
CA LEU A 148 -0.23 3.91 6.96
C LEU A 148 -0.34 2.99 8.18
N LEU A 149 -0.63 1.71 7.99
CA LEU A 149 -0.66 0.72 9.08
C LEU A 149 0.69 0.56 9.76
N SER A 150 1.78 0.60 8.99
CA SER A 150 3.15 0.57 9.52
C SER A 150 3.51 1.84 10.31
N LEU A 151 3.04 3.00 9.86
CA LEU A 151 3.14 4.25 10.61
C LEU A 151 2.33 4.18 11.91
N LEU A 152 1.09 3.71 11.83
CA LEU A 152 0.16 3.62 12.95
C LEU A 152 0.63 2.67 14.05
N ASP A 153 1.31 1.59 13.69
CA ASP A 153 1.97 0.71 14.67
C ASP A 153 2.97 1.51 15.54
N LYS A 154 3.84 2.32 14.91
CA LYS A 154 4.77 3.18 15.66
C LYS A 154 4.04 4.24 16.49
N LEU A 155 3.05 4.92 15.89
CA LEU A 155 2.33 6.01 16.55
C LEU A 155 1.52 5.53 17.76
N THR A 156 0.88 4.36 17.66
CA THR A 156 0.12 3.79 18.78
C THR A 156 1.02 3.35 19.92
N GLN A 157 2.21 2.79 19.63
CA GLN A 157 3.20 2.47 20.66
C GLN A 157 3.64 3.72 21.43
N ILE A 158 3.90 4.83 20.74
CA ILE A 158 4.24 6.11 21.39
C ILE A 158 3.07 6.63 22.22
N ALA A 159 1.84 6.55 21.70
CA ALA A 159 0.65 7.03 22.40
C ALA A 159 0.42 6.33 23.74
N VAL A 160 0.71 5.03 23.84
CA VAL A 160 0.49 4.23 25.05
C VAL A 160 1.72 4.09 25.95
N GLY A 161 2.90 4.47 25.48
CA GLY A 161 4.15 4.38 26.25
C GLY A 161 4.12 5.20 27.54
N ASP A 162 4.80 4.68 28.57
CA ASP A 162 4.97 5.36 29.86
C ASP A 162 6.23 6.26 29.80
N GLY A 163 6.04 7.59 29.92
CA GLY A 163 7.12 8.59 29.92
C GLY A 163 7.56 9.09 28.52
N GLY A 164 8.24 10.24 28.49
CA GLY A 164 8.77 10.88 27.26
C GLY A 164 7.92 12.03 26.72
N ASN A 165 8.50 12.80 25.78
CA ASN A 165 7.78 13.87 25.08
C ASN A 165 7.07 13.30 23.85
N LYS A 166 5.94 12.60 24.08
CA LYS A 166 5.15 11.91 23.04
C LYS A 166 4.91 12.73 21.77
N LYS A 167 4.74 14.05 21.90
CA LYS A 167 4.54 14.94 20.75
C LYS A 167 5.78 15.01 19.88
N ALA A 168 6.94 15.25 20.49
CA ALA A 168 8.20 15.30 19.76
C ALA A 168 8.49 13.96 19.08
N ASP A 169 8.23 12.85 19.77
CA ASP A 169 8.44 11.51 19.23
C ASP A 169 7.50 11.21 18.05
N MET A 170 6.20 11.52 18.17
CA MET A 170 5.24 11.37 17.07
C MET A 170 5.55 12.31 15.91
N SER A 171 5.87 13.58 16.16
CA SER A 171 6.28 14.53 15.12
C SER A 171 7.51 14.04 14.37
N LYS A 172 8.52 13.49 15.06
CA LYS A 172 9.71 12.93 14.42
C LYS A 172 9.36 11.75 13.51
N VAL A 173 8.53 10.82 13.99
CA VAL A 173 8.09 9.66 13.20
C VAL A 173 7.29 10.09 11.97
N LEU A 174 6.44 11.12 12.10
CA LEU A 174 5.68 11.68 10.98
C LEU A 174 6.59 12.38 9.96
N GLU A 175 7.54 13.20 10.42
CA GLU A 175 8.52 13.85 9.53
C GLU A 175 9.38 12.83 8.76
N GLU A 176 9.78 11.73 9.40
CA GLU A 176 10.49 10.64 8.74
C GLU A 176 9.60 9.92 7.71
N PHE A 177 8.33 9.71 8.04
CA PHE A 177 7.36 9.10 7.13
C PHE A 177 7.11 9.97 5.90
N ASP A 178 6.87 11.27 6.09
CA ASP A 178 6.59 12.22 5.00
C ASP A 178 7.80 12.37 4.06
N LYS A 179 9.02 12.33 4.60
CA LYS A 179 10.27 12.34 3.80
C LYS A 179 10.42 11.09 2.93
N THR A 180 10.00 9.94 3.45
CA THR A 180 10.11 8.65 2.76
C THR A 180 8.92 8.35 1.85
N ASN A 181 7.79 9.03 2.05
CA ASN A 181 6.56 8.83 1.30
C ASN A 181 5.97 10.18 0.85
N PRO A 182 6.68 10.90 -0.05
CA PRO A 182 6.20 12.20 -0.53
C PRO A 182 4.82 12.06 -1.17
N GLY A 183 3.90 12.94 -0.81
CA GLY A 183 2.51 12.95 -1.30
C GLY A 183 1.49 12.28 -0.37
N ILE A 184 1.94 11.54 0.66
CA ILE A 184 1.04 11.02 1.70
C ILE A 184 1.06 11.97 2.89
N ASP A 185 0.14 12.95 2.94
CA ASP A 185 -0.01 13.80 4.15
C ASP A 185 -0.59 12.96 5.30
N ALA A 186 0.30 12.50 6.19
CA ALA A 186 -0.11 11.64 7.29
C ALA A 186 -0.86 12.43 8.37
N CYS A 187 -0.31 13.56 8.84
CA CYS A 187 -0.90 14.41 9.89
C CYS A 187 -0.27 15.82 9.93
N GLY A 188 -0.17 16.53 8.79
CA GLY A 188 0.53 17.81 8.68
C GLY A 188 0.10 18.89 9.68
N TYR A 189 -1.12 18.80 10.23
CA TYR A 189 -1.64 19.73 11.24
C TYR A 189 -0.98 19.60 12.63
N MET A 190 -0.38 18.45 12.99
CA MET A 190 0.25 18.27 14.30
C MET A 190 1.47 19.19 14.51
N ASN A 191 2.11 19.63 13.43
CA ASN A 191 3.24 20.54 13.49
C ASN A 191 2.85 22.02 13.63
N SER A 192 1.57 22.37 13.39
CA SER A 192 1.08 23.76 13.40
C SER A 192 0.52 24.26 14.73
N ASN A 193 0.08 23.38 15.63
CA ASN A 193 -0.60 23.78 16.86
C ASN A 193 0.30 23.72 18.09
N LYS A 194 0.67 24.89 18.63
CA LYS A 194 1.43 25.03 19.90
C LYS A 194 0.55 25.05 21.16
N HIS A 195 -0.78 25.11 21.04
CA HIS A 195 -1.70 25.41 22.15
C HIS A 195 -2.75 24.33 22.49
N SER A 196 -2.67 23.16 21.87
CA SER A 196 -3.57 22.02 22.11
C SER A 196 -3.11 21.16 23.29
N SER A 197 -4.04 20.45 23.94
CA SER A 197 -3.66 19.38 24.85
C SER A 197 -3.05 18.23 24.05
N GLN A 198 -1.81 17.89 24.41
CA GLN A 198 -0.91 16.96 23.70
C GLN A 198 -1.54 15.59 23.39
N ASP A 199 -2.33 15.04 24.31
CA ASP A 199 -3.02 13.76 24.14
C ASP A 199 -4.16 13.82 23.11
N ARG A 200 -4.80 14.98 22.95
CA ARG A 200 -5.97 15.12 22.07
C ARG A 200 -5.58 15.12 20.61
N GLU A 201 -4.49 15.81 20.25
CA GLU A 201 -4.00 15.84 18.87
C GLU A 201 -3.37 14.53 18.46
N SER A 202 -2.63 13.89 19.36
CA SER A 202 -2.05 12.56 19.13
C SER A 202 -3.12 11.51 18.81
N LYS A 203 -4.20 11.48 19.62
CA LYS A 203 -5.36 10.60 19.38
C LYS A 203 -6.08 10.97 18.10
N LYS A 204 -6.26 12.26 17.81
CA LYS A 204 -6.90 12.73 16.57
C LYS A 204 -6.11 12.29 15.33
N CYS A 205 -4.79 12.41 15.35
CA CYS A 205 -3.93 11.97 14.26
C CYS A 205 -4.08 10.47 14.00
N ILE A 206 -3.96 9.63 15.04
CA ILE A 206 -4.14 8.18 14.92
C ILE A 206 -5.53 7.83 14.39
N LYS A 207 -6.57 8.51 14.89
CA LYS A 207 -7.96 8.33 14.45
C LYS A 207 -8.15 8.68 12.97
N ASP A 208 -7.64 9.82 12.54
CA ASP A 208 -7.77 10.29 11.14
C ASP A 208 -7.03 9.34 10.20
N LEU A 209 -5.83 8.90 10.58
CA LEU A 209 -5.06 7.89 9.85
C LEU A 209 -5.77 6.53 9.77
N MET A 210 -6.38 6.06 10.87
CA MET A 210 -7.19 4.84 10.85
C MET A 210 -8.42 4.94 9.94
N LYS A 211 -9.10 6.10 9.94
CA LYS A 211 -10.19 6.34 8.99
C LYS A 211 -9.71 6.38 7.54
N ARG A 212 -8.50 6.90 7.30
CA ARG A 212 -7.92 6.86 5.96
C ARG A 212 -7.68 5.42 5.51
N VAL A 213 -7.13 4.56 6.38
CA VAL A 213 -7.00 3.11 6.11
C VAL A 213 -8.37 2.46 5.84
N GLU A 214 -9.38 2.73 6.68
CA GLU A 214 -10.75 2.25 6.49
C GLU A 214 -11.29 2.60 5.08
N ASN A 215 -11.11 3.86 4.67
CA ASN A 215 -11.57 4.37 3.37
C ASN A 215 -10.77 3.82 2.19
N LEU A 216 -9.45 3.66 2.32
CA LEU A 216 -8.62 3.06 1.27
C LEU A 216 -9.05 1.61 1.01
N LEU A 217 -9.28 0.83 2.07
CA LEU A 217 -9.66 -0.57 1.95
C LEU A 217 -11.10 -0.75 1.47
N TYR A 218 -12.05 0.04 1.99
CA TYR A 218 -13.46 -0.07 1.57
C TYR A 218 -13.74 0.67 0.25
N GLY A 219 -13.47 1.98 0.23
CA GLY A 219 -13.72 2.84 -0.91
C GLY A 219 -12.78 2.59 -2.08
N GLY A 220 -11.49 2.37 -1.79
CA GLY A 220 -10.45 2.26 -2.82
C GLY A 220 -10.15 0.84 -3.31
N VAL A 221 -10.43 -0.20 -2.51
CA VAL A 221 -10.16 -1.59 -2.90
C VAL A 221 -11.45 -2.38 -3.07
N GLU A 222 -12.25 -2.53 -2.02
CA GLU A 222 -13.48 -3.34 -2.06
C GLU A 222 -14.41 -2.89 -3.19
N ASN A 223 -14.69 -1.58 -3.29
CA ASN A 223 -15.59 -1.06 -4.33
C ASN A 223 -15.02 -1.22 -5.74
N GLU A 224 -13.73 -0.96 -5.94
CA GLU A 224 -13.08 -1.10 -7.25
C GLU A 224 -13.10 -2.56 -7.73
N LEU A 225 -12.76 -3.50 -6.85
CA LEU A 225 -12.82 -4.93 -7.15
C LEU A 225 -14.26 -5.40 -7.40
N ARG A 226 -15.24 -4.92 -6.62
CA ARG A 226 -16.66 -5.25 -6.82
C ARG A 226 -17.19 -4.72 -8.15
N ASN A 227 -16.78 -3.52 -8.54
CA ASN A 227 -17.13 -2.94 -9.83
C ASN A 227 -16.50 -3.74 -10.98
N ASP A 228 -15.28 -4.23 -10.81
CA ASP A 228 -14.59 -5.02 -11.83
C ASP A 228 -15.17 -6.42 -12.02
N LEU A 229 -15.61 -7.07 -10.93
CA LEU A 229 -16.34 -8.35 -10.97
C LEU A 229 -17.62 -8.33 -11.83
N SER A 230 -18.20 -7.14 -12.05
CA SER A 230 -19.39 -6.99 -12.90
C SER A 230 -19.07 -7.04 -14.40
N LYS A 231 -17.79 -7.08 -14.80
CA LYS A 231 -17.35 -7.11 -16.20
C LYS A 231 -17.08 -8.55 -16.69
N PRO A 232 -17.38 -8.88 -17.96
CA PRO A 232 -17.23 -10.25 -18.49
C PRO A 232 -15.79 -10.80 -18.64
N SER A 233 -14.75 -10.13 -18.13
CA SER A 233 -13.34 -10.40 -18.46
C SER A 233 -12.50 -11.13 -17.40
N SER A 234 -13.11 -11.74 -16.37
CA SER A 234 -12.36 -12.22 -15.19
C SER A 234 -12.77 -13.60 -14.65
N THR A 235 -13.35 -14.51 -15.43
CA THR A 235 -13.92 -15.77 -14.92
C THR A 235 -12.95 -16.59 -14.06
N LYS A 236 -11.66 -16.67 -14.44
CA LYS A 236 -10.61 -17.38 -13.68
C LYS A 236 -10.18 -16.68 -12.37
N PHE A 237 -10.50 -15.40 -12.22
CA PHE A 237 -10.14 -14.59 -11.06
C PHE A 237 -11.31 -14.29 -10.13
N ASN A 238 -12.55 -14.56 -10.55
CA ASN A 238 -13.74 -14.17 -9.80
C ASN A 238 -13.72 -14.64 -8.34
N ASP A 239 -13.42 -15.93 -8.10
CA ASP A 239 -13.34 -16.49 -6.76
C ASP A 239 -12.24 -15.81 -5.92
N PRO A 240 -10.97 -15.73 -6.38
CA PRO A 240 -9.93 -14.96 -5.71
C PRO A 240 -10.31 -13.49 -5.40
N LEU A 241 -10.94 -12.79 -6.34
CA LEU A 241 -11.35 -11.39 -6.17
C LEU A 241 -12.46 -11.25 -5.12
N VAL A 242 -13.42 -12.17 -5.09
CA VAL A 242 -14.45 -12.22 -4.04
C VAL A 242 -13.81 -12.43 -2.66
N SER A 243 -12.80 -13.29 -2.55
CA SER A 243 -12.06 -13.48 -1.30
C SER A 243 -11.31 -12.22 -0.89
N LEU A 244 -10.64 -11.52 -1.81
CA LEU A 244 -9.98 -10.24 -1.52
C LEU A 244 -10.95 -9.12 -1.12
N ILE A 245 -12.13 -9.06 -1.74
CA ILE A 245 -13.21 -8.14 -1.33
C ILE A 245 -13.59 -8.39 0.12
N LYS A 246 -13.81 -9.64 0.51
CA LYS A 246 -14.17 -9.96 1.89
C LYS A 246 -13.02 -9.69 2.86
N ALA A 247 -11.78 -9.98 2.46
CA ALA A 247 -10.59 -9.70 3.26
C ALA A 247 -10.47 -8.20 3.55
N THR A 248 -10.55 -7.37 2.52
CA THR A 248 -10.46 -5.90 2.66
C THR A 248 -11.65 -5.29 3.39
N SER A 249 -12.85 -5.83 3.20
CA SER A 249 -14.03 -5.46 3.99
C SER A 249 -13.84 -5.78 5.49
N ALA A 250 -13.24 -6.93 5.79
CA ALA A 250 -12.96 -7.34 7.16
C ALA A 250 -11.95 -6.38 7.82
N LEU A 251 -10.85 -6.08 7.13
CA LEU A 251 -9.81 -5.15 7.59
C LEU A 251 -10.30 -3.70 7.70
N SER A 252 -11.12 -3.23 6.77
CA SER A 252 -11.74 -1.91 6.84
C SER A 252 -12.60 -1.77 8.10
N GLY A 253 -13.46 -2.76 8.38
CA GLY A 253 -14.26 -2.74 9.60
C GLY A 253 -13.41 -2.84 10.88
N ALA A 254 -12.30 -3.59 10.85
CA ALA A 254 -11.35 -3.62 11.96
C ALA A 254 -10.68 -2.25 12.18
N ALA A 255 -10.25 -1.58 11.12
CA ALA A 255 -9.70 -0.22 11.18
C ALA A 255 -10.73 0.78 11.73
N GLY A 256 -11.99 0.69 11.30
CA GLY A 256 -13.09 1.51 11.82
C GLY A 256 -13.35 1.29 13.32
N MET A 257 -13.26 0.04 13.81
CA MET A 257 -13.35 -0.26 15.25
C MET A 257 -12.16 0.34 16.02
N ILE A 258 -10.92 0.15 15.53
CA ILE A 258 -9.72 0.70 16.17
C ILE A 258 -9.79 2.24 16.20
N SER A 259 -10.24 2.88 15.13
CA SER A 259 -10.49 4.33 15.07
C SER A 259 -11.39 4.84 16.20
N ALA A 260 -12.39 4.04 16.60
CA ALA A 260 -13.28 4.38 17.70
C ALA A 260 -12.58 4.42 19.07
N VAL A 261 -11.48 3.68 19.27
CA VAL A 261 -10.68 3.70 20.51
C VAL A 261 -10.05 5.08 20.77
N PHE A 262 -9.77 5.82 19.70
CA PHE A 262 -9.12 7.13 19.75
C PHE A 262 -10.13 8.30 19.67
N SER A 263 -11.43 8.03 19.85
CA SER A 263 -12.51 9.03 19.75
C SER A 263 -12.75 9.85 21.00
#